data_AF-A0A383DB08-F1
#
_entry.id   AF-A0A383DB08-F1
#
_cell.length_a   1.000
_cell.length_b   1.000
_cell.length_c   1.000
_cell.angle_alpha   90.00
_cell.angle_beta   90.00
_cell.angle_gamma   90.00
#
_symmetry.space_group_name_H-M   'P 1'
#
loop_
_entity.id
_entity.type
_entity.pdbx_description
1 polymer ?
#
loop_
_entity_poly.entity_id
_entity_poly.type
_entity_poly.pdbx_seq_one_letter_code
_entity_poly.pdbx_strand_id
1 'polypeptide(L)'
;LSYLIKISSLFLVLLYIITIEACQKTQNPFIIIDTPFGEITAELYPKKAPITVGNFLSYIKQNRYDDCHFYRVVHLENQPENKIRIEVIQGGLGFDKHPLELKPIEHETTHKSGITH
;
A
#
# COMPACT_ATOMS: atom_id res chain seq x y z
N LEU A 1 -43.86 -21.41 -25.25
CA LEU A 1 -44.04 -20.63 -24.01
C LEU A 1 -43.02 -20.99 -22.91
N SER A 2 -42.92 -22.25 -22.48
CA SER A 2 -41.95 -22.71 -21.44
C SER A 2 -40.47 -22.40 -21.75
N TYR A 3 -40.04 -22.56 -23.02
CA TYR A 3 -38.66 -22.26 -23.44
C TYR A 3 -38.29 -20.78 -23.33
N LEU A 4 -39.23 -19.88 -23.66
CA LEU A 4 -39.06 -18.43 -23.57
C LEU A 4 -38.93 -17.97 -22.11
N ILE A 5 -39.70 -18.60 -21.20
CA ILE A 5 -39.64 -18.33 -19.75
C ILE A 5 -38.29 -18.76 -19.16
N LYS A 6 -37.74 -19.90 -19.61
CA LYS A 6 -36.41 -20.38 -19.18
C LYS A 6 -35.28 -19.46 -19.67
N ILE A 7 -35.34 -19.01 -20.93
CA ILE A 7 -34.34 -18.08 -21.49
C ILE A 7 -34.39 -16.73 -20.75
N SER A 8 -35.60 -16.21 -20.47
CA SER A 8 -35.78 -14.99 -19.68
C SER A 8 -35.23 -15.11 -18.26
N SER A 9 -35.47 -16.23 -17.58
CA SER A 9 -34.93 -16.48 -16.25
C SER A 9 -33.40 -16.57 -16.26
N LEU A 10 -32.82 -17.22 -17.27
CA LEU A 10 -31.36 -17.31 -17.41
C LEU A 10 -30.71 -15.94 -17.65
N PHE A 11 -31.37 -15.08 -18.45
CA PHE A 11 -30.92 -13.72 -18.71
C PHE A 11 -30.97 -12.85 -17.46
N LEU A 12 -32.02 -12.99 -16.63
CA LEU A 12 -32.16 -12.28 -15.36
C LEU A 12 -31.10 -12.70 -14.33
N VAL A 13 -30.76 -14.00 -14.26
CA VAL A 13 -29.67 -14.51 -13.42
C VAL A 13 -28.32 -13.98 -13.89
N LEU A 14 -28.09 -13.95 -15.21
CA LEU A 14 -26.85 -13.39 -15.78
C LEU A 14 -26.73 -11.89 -15.49
N LEU A 15 -27.83 -11.14 -15.63
CA LEU A 15 -27.87 -9.70 -15.31
C LEU A 15 -27.62 -9.44 -13.81
N TYR A 16 -28.13 -10.32 -12.94
CA TYR A 16 -27.91 -10.26 -11.50
C TYR A 16 -26.46 -10.56 -11.09
N ILE A 17 -25.77 -11.46 -11.80
CA ILE A 17 -24.34 -11.73 -11.55
C ILE A 17 -23.48 -10.50 -11.92
N ILE A 18 -23.79 -9.85 -13.05
CA ILE A 18 -23.07 -8.64 -13.51
C ILE A 18 -23.21 -7.47 -12.53
N THR A 19 -24.35 -7.34 -11.84
CA THR A 19 -24.55 -6.25 -10.86
C THR A 19 -23.82 -6.46 -9.54
N ILE A 20 -23.52 -7.70 -9.16
CA ILE A 20 -22.77 -8.00 -7.93
C ILE A 20 -21.30 -7.57 -8.06
N GLU A 21 -20.70 -7.76 -9.23
CA GLU A 21 -19.29 -7.41 -9.47
C GLU A 21 -19.07 -5.89 -9.56
N ALA A 22 -20.05 -5.14 -10.05
CA ALA A 22 -19.97 -3.69 -10.17
C ALA A 22 -19.99 -2.94 -8.82
N CYS A 23 -20.44 -3.59 -7.74
CA CYS A 23 -20.66 -2.93 -6.44
C CYS A 23 -19.53 -3.15 -5.42
N GLN A 24 -18.48 -3.90 -5.75
CA GLN A 24 -17.34 -4.04 -4.83
C GLN A 24 -16.37 -2.87 -4.96
N LYS A 25 -16.68 -1.77 -4.27
CA LYS A 25 -15.69 -0.73 -3.97
C LYS A 25 -14.68 -1.31 -2.97
N THR A 26 -13.62 -1.93 -3.48
CA THR A 26 -12.52 -2.43 -2.65
C THR A 26 -11.95 -1.26 -1.85
N GLN A 27 -12.11 -1.30 -0.54
CA GLN A 27 -11.47 -0.34 0.35
C GLN A 27 -9.96 -0.60 0.36
N ASN A 28 -9.19 0.46 0.54
CA ASN A 28 -7.76 0.36 0.68
C ASN A 28 -7.41 -0.34 2.00
N PRO A 29 -6.38 -1.20 2.03
CA PRO A 29 -5.97 -1.84 3.27
C PRO A 29 -5.28 -0.84 4.19
N PHE A 30 -5.54 -1.02 5.49
CA PHE A 30 -4.85 -0.30 6.56
C PHE A 30 -3.85 -1.24 7.25
N ILE A 31 -2.75 -0.68 7.71
CA ILE A 31 -1.76 -1.36 8.54
C ILE A 31 -1.50 -0.53 9.79
N ILE A 32 -1.08 -1.22 10.85
CA ILE A 32 -0.64 -0.60 12.10
C ILE A 32 0.87 -0.82 12.20
N ILE A 33 1.60 0.26 12.37
CA ILE A 33 3.00 0.23 12.77
C ILE A 33 3.00 0.46 14.27
N ASP A 34 3.21 -0.62 15.02
CA ASP A 34 3.31 -0.55 16.47
C ASP A 34 4.71 -0.06 16.85
N THR A 35 4.77 0.95 17.71
CA THR A 35 6.02 1.57 18.14
C THR A 35 6.01 1.76 19.66
N PRO A 36 7.18 1.87 20.32
CA PRO A 36 7.24 2.20 21.75
C PRO A 36 6.58 3.53 22.13
N PHE A 37 6.29 4.39 21.16
CA PHE A 37 5.66 5.70 21.36
C PHE A 37 4.17 5.72 20.98
N GLY A 38 3.61 4.56 20.61
CA GLY A 38 2.22 4.39 20.19
C GLY A 38 2.07 3.88 18.76
N GLU A 39 0.83 3.65 18.37
CA GLU A 39 0.47 3.10 17.07
C GLU A 39 0.42 4.18 15.98
N ILE A 40 0.96 3.87 14.80
CA ILE A 40 0.79 4.65 13.58
C ILE A 40 -0.08 3.84 12.63
N THR A 41 -1.24 4.38 12.27
CA THR A 41 -2.10 3.76 11.25
C THR A 41 -1.77 4.34 9.87
N ALA A 42 -1.53 3.47 8.89
CA ALA A 42 -1.29 3.87 7.50
C ALA A 42 -2.29 3.20 6.54
N GLU A 43 -2.89 4.00 5.65
CA GLU A 43 -3.68 3.52 4.51
C GLU A 43 -2.76 3.25 3.32
N LEU A 44 -2.90 2.10 2.66
CA LEU A 44 -2.10 1.74 1.49
C LEU A 44 -2.94 1.83 0.20
N TYR A 45 -2.36 2.32 -0.89
CA TYR A 45 -3.08 2.53 -2.15
C TYR A 45 -2.68 1.53 -3.25
N PRO A 46 -3.12 0.25 -3.20
CA PRO A 46 -2.68 -0.80 -4.14
C PRO A 46 -3.10 -0.53 -5.59
N LYS A 47 -4.17 0.24 -5.82
CA LYS A 47 -4.58 0.65 -7.18
C LYS A 47 -3.63 1.68 -7.80
N LYS A 48 -2.94 2.48 -6.98
CA LYS A 48 -2.03 3.55 -7.42
C LYS A 48 -0.56 3.11 -7.46
N ALA A 49 -0.13 2.29 -6.49
CA ALA A 49 1.24 1.80 -6.36
C ALA A 49 1.27 0.28 -6.08
N PRO A 50 0.80 -0.56 -7.04
CA PRO A 50 0.66 -2.00 -6.82
C PRO A 50 1.96 -2.70 -6.47
N ILE A 51 3.09 -2.30 -7.07
CA ILE A 51 4.39 -2.96 -6.84
C ILE A 51 4.91 -2.61 -5.45
N THR A 52 4.81 -1.33 -5.08
CA THR A 52 5.27 -0.80 -3.79
C THR A 52 4.44 -1.36 -2.64
N VAL A 53 3.11 -1.35 -2.76
CA VAL A 53 2.21 -1.90 -1.74
C VAL A 53 2.38 -3.42 -1.63
N GLY A 54 2.51 -4.12 -2.76
CA GLY A 54 2.78 -5.55 -2.77
C GLY A 54 4.09 -5.90 -2.04
N ASN A 55 5.14 -5.11 -2.26
CA ASN A 55 6.42 -5.25 -1.56
C ASN A 55 6.26 -4.99 -0.06
N PHE A 56 5.65 -3.87 0.35
CA PHE A 56 5.42 -3.53 1.75
C PHE A 56 4.67 -4.65 2.50
N LEU A 57 3.57 -5.15 1.91
CA LEU A 57 2.80 -6.26 2.47
C LEU A 57 3.60 -7.58 2.50
N SER A 58 4.54 -7.77 1.58
CA SER A 58 5.42 -8.95 1.57
C SER A 58 6.41 -8.93 2.73
N TYR A 59 6.93 -7.76 3.12
CA TYR A 59 7.74 -7.62 4.33
C TYR A 59 6.93 -7.94 5.59
N ILE A 60 5.67 -7.47 5.69
CA ILE A 60 4.78 -7.80 6.81
C ILE A 60 4.53 -9.31 6.88
N LYS A 61 4.08 -9.92 5.78
CA LYS A 61 3.72 -11.36 5.73
C LYS A 61 4.88 -12.28 6.07
N GLN A 62 6.11 -11.85 5.81
CA GLN A 62 7.33 -12.62 6.08
C GLN A 62 8.00 -12.24 7.39
N ASN A 63 7.36 -11.40 8.21
CA ASN A 63 7.88 -10.94 9.50
C ASN A 63 9.27 -10.29 9.40
N ARG A 64 9.47 -9.46 8.38
CA ARG A 64 10.77 -8.84 8.05
C ARG A 64 10.96 -7.45 8.65
N TYR A 65 9.98 -6.94 9.39
CA TYR A 65 10.05 -5.65 10.06
C TYR A 65 10.61 -5.74 11.50
N ASP A 66 10.89 -6.93 12.01
CA ASP A 66 11.30 -7.15 13.41
C ASP A 66 12.59 -6.42 13.82
N ASP A 67 13.51 -6.22 12.88
CA ASP A 67 14.77 -5.49 13.12
C ASP A 67 14.75 -4.06 12.53
N CYS A 68 13.57 -3.61 12.10
CA CYS A 68 13.43 -2.25 11.59
C CYS A 68 13.40 -1.23 12.71
N HIS A 69 14.00 -0.07 12.45
CA HIS A 69 13.97 1.07 13.35
C HIS A 69 13.97 2.37 12.56
N PHE A 70 13.56 3.47 13.20
CA PHE A 70 13.66 4.81 12.62
C PHE A 70 15.05 5.37 12.91
N TYR A 71 15.90 5.41 11.89
CA TYR A 71 17.31 5.81 12.02
C TYR A 71 17.59 7.25 11.56
N ARG A 72 16.61 7.92 10.92
CA ARG A 72 16.77 9.31 10.47
C ARG A 72 15.52 10.13 10.71
N VAL A 73 15.70 11.27 11.35
CA VAL A 73 14.66 12.28 11.58
C VAL A 73 15.15 13.61 11.03
N VAL A 74 14.35 14.25 10.18
CA VAL A 74 14.61 15.57 9.64
C VAL A 74 13.44 16.47 10.00
N HIS A 75 13.76 17.64 10.56
CA HIS A 75 12.81 18.71 10.88
C HIS A 75 13.44 20.05 10.50
N LEU A 76 12.67 21.14 10.47
CA LEU A 76 13.14 22.43 9.97
C LEU A 76 14.42 22.95 10.65
N GLU A 77 14.61 22.65 11.93
CA GLU A 77 15.73 23.15 12.74
C GLU A 77 17.04 22.40 12.48
N ASN A 78 17.01 21.13 12.03
CA ASN A 78 18.22 20.30 11.86
C ASN A 78 18.75 20.26 10.41
N GLN A 79 18.33 21.23 9.59
CA GLN A 79 18.73 21.39 8.19
C GLN A 79 18.98 22.87 7.81
N PRO A 80 19.65 23.69 8.65
CA PRO A 80 19.75 25.13 8.43
C PRO A 80 20.43 25.49 7.11
N GLU A 81 21.40 24.67 6.69
CA GLU A 81 22.19 24.85 5.47
C GLU A 81 21.51 24.30 4.20
N ASN A 82 20.38 23.61 4.32
CA ASN A 82 19.70 22.99 3.18
C ASN A 82 18.85 24.03 2.44
N LYS A 83 19.15 24.24 1.15
CA LYS A 83 18.34 25.08 0.26
C LYS A 83 16.91 24.56 0.07
N ILE A 84 16.76 23.23 0.04
CA ILE A 84 15.48 22.54 -0.04
C ILE A 84 15.27 21.83 1.29
N ARG A 85 14.19 22.19 1.99
CA ARG A 85 13.87 21.67 3.31
C ARG A 85 12.80 20.59 3.21
N ILE A 86 12.91 19.56 4.04
CA ILE A 86 11.96 18.45 4.13
C ILE A 86 11.66 18.12 5.60
N GLU A 87 10.54 17.47 5.87
CA GLU A 87 10.20 16.96 7.20
C GLU A 87 9.85 15.49 7.07
N VAL A 88 10.74 14.61 7.53
CA VAL A 88 10.61 13.17 7.33
C VAL A 88 11.14 12.41 8.53
N ILE A 89 10.46 11.31 8.85
CA ILE A 89 11.02 10.21 9.64
C ILE A 89 11.24 9.06 8.66
N GLN A 90 12.46 8.55 8.63
CA GLN A 90 12.85 7.44 7.78
C GLN A 90 13.27 6.26 8.65
N GLY A 91 12.74 5.09 8.30
CA GLY A 91 13.05 3.83 8.96
C GLY A 91 13.15 2.68 7.97
N GLY A 92 13.50 1.52 8.51
CA GLY A 92 13.76 0.30 7.74
C GLY A 92 14.89 -0.49 8.38
N LEU A 93 15.53 -1.35 7.59
CA LEU A 93 16.59 -2.26 8.03
C LEU A 93 17.99 -1.60 8.12
N GLY A 94 18.06 -0.29 8.31
CA GLY A 94 19.31 0.48 8.33
C GLY A 94 19.80 0.91 6.94
N PHE A 95 21.09 1.25 6.86
CA PHE A 95 21.77 1.74 5.67
C PHE A 95 22.60 0.68 4.93
N ASP A 96 23.09 -0.31 5.68
CA ASP A 96 23.87 -1.41 5.16
C ASP A 96 22.97 -2.56 4.71
N LYS A 97 23.51 -3.44 3.88
CA LYS A 97 22.79 -4.63 3.40
C LYS A 97 22.36 -5.50 4.58
N HIS A 98 21.06 -5.73 4.71
CA HIS A 98 20.47 -6.50 5.77
C HIS A 98 19.94 -7.87 5.30
N PRO A 99 20.09 -8.97 6.06
CA PRO A 99 19.61 -10.30 5.66
C PRO A 99 18.08 -10.39 5.49
N LEU A 100 17.33 -9.48 6.11
CA LEU A 100 15.87 -9.41 5.97
C LEU A 100 15.40 -8.64 4.73
N GLU A 101 16.29 -8.02 3.95
CA GLU A 101 15.93 -7.32 2.72
C GLU A 101 15.36 -8.28 1.66
N LEU A 102 14.26 -7.87 1.04
CA LEU A 102 13.78 -8.45 -0.22
C LEU A 102 14.55 -7.85 -1.41
N LYS A 103 14.41 -8.50 -2.58
CA LYS A 103 15.01 -8.00 -3.82
C LYS A 103 14.49 -6.59 -4.15
N PRO A 104 15.32 -5.74 -4.79
CA PRO A 104 14.86 -4.46 -5.30
C PRO A 104 13.66 -4.61 -6.24
N ILE A 105 12.77 -3.62 -6.22
CA ILE A 105 11.58 -3.55 -7.06
C ILE A 105 11.66 -2.35 -7.99
N GLU A 106 10.87 -2.40 -9.06
CA GLU A 106 10.67 -1.27 -9.97
C GLU A 106 10.13 -0.04 -9.23
N HIS A 107 10.67 1.13 -9.54
CA HIS A 107 10.28 2.37 -8.88
C HIS A 107 8.96 2.93 -9.44
N GLU A 108 7.99 3.18 -8.56
CA GLU A 108 6.71 3.82 -8.89
C GLU A 108 6.75 5.31 -8.49
N THR A 109 7.14 6.18 -9.42
CA THR A 109 7.24 7.63 -9.16
C THR A 109 5.90 8.24 -8.76
N THR A 110 5.95 9.41 -8.12
CA THR A 110 4.75 10.21 -7.81
C THR A 110 3.97 10.62 -9.07
N HIS A 111 4.67 10.89 -10.18
CA HIS A 111 4.05 11.12 -11.49
C HIS A 111 3.28 9.89 -11.99
N LYS A 112 3.81 8.68 -11.81
CA LYS A 112 3.15 7.43 -12.24
C LYS A 112 1.98 7.06 -11.32
N SER A 113 2.15 7.19 -10.01
CA SER A 113 1.19 6.74 -9.01
C SER A 113 0.11 7.77 -8.68
N GLY A 114 0.38 9.07 -8.88
CA GLY A 114 -0.49 10.16 -8.44
C GLY A 114 -0.63 10.23 -6.91
N ILE A 115 0.39 9.75 -6.18
CA ILE A 115 0.54 9.92 -4.73
C ILE A 115 1.53 11.06 -4.51
N THR A 116 1.18 12.03 -3.67
CA THR A 116 2.04 13.18 -3.35
C THR A 116 2.84 12.91 -2.06
N HIS A 117 3.95 13.62 -1.93
CA HIS A 117 4.68 13.72 -0.65
C HIS A 117 3.95 14.65 0.31
#